data_AF-A0A2D7SDU2-F1
#
_entry.id   AF-A0A2D7SDU2-F1
#
_cell.length_a   1.000
_cell.length_b   1.000
_cell.length_c   1.000
_cell.angle_alpha   90.00
_cell.angle_beta   90.00
_cell.angle_gamma   90.00
#
_symmetry.space_group_name_H-M   'P 1'
#
loop_
_entity.id
_entity.type
_entity.pdbx_description
1 polymer ?
#
loop_
_entity_poly.entity_id
_entity_poly.type
_entity_poly.pdbx_seq_one_letter_code
_entity_poly.pdbx_strand_id
1 'polypeptide(L)'
;MVSQSDLWLMKLIHVVVKVTWEIRLISISKDECKFQNTVLVEHPNFIMKIMSALALGGYFVRKHNEEETPLFAENLYKRTFS
;
A
#
# COMPACT_ATOMS: atom_id res chain seq x y z
N MET A 1 -8.57 -1.90 -5.35
CA MET A 1 -9.40 -0.92 -4.61
C MET A 1 -8.76 0.46 -4.77
N VAL A 2 -9.53 1.51 -5.04
CA VAL A 2 -9.00 2.88 -5.21
C VAL A 2 -9.63 3.77 -4.15
N SER A 3 -8.82 4.57 -3.45
CA SER A 3 -9.28 5.52 -2.45
C SER A 3 -8.57 6.86 -2.60
N GLN A 4 -9.26 7.95 -2.27
CA GLN A 4 -8.61 9.23 -1.98
C GLN A 4 -8.13 9.20 -0.53
N SER A 5 -6.91 9.62 -0.29
CA SER A 5 -6.29 9.56 1.03
C SER A 5 -5.53 10.84 1.34
N ASP A 6 -5.63 11.27 2.59
CA ASP A 6 -4.92 12.43 3.11
C ASP A 6 -3.46 12.07 3.38
N LEU A 7 -2.54 12.76 2.72
CA LEU A 7 -1.12 12.69 2.97
C LEU A 7 -0.65 13.98 3.61
N TRP A 8 -0.12 13.86 4.83
CA TRP A 8 0.49 14.97 5.56
C TRP A 8 2.01 14.86 5.51
N LEU A 9 2.65 15.75 4.77
CA LEU A 9 4.11 15.85 4.75
C LEU A 9 4.57 16.65 5.97
N MET A 10 5.25 15.97 6.90
CA MET A 10 5.76 16.52 8.15
C MET A 10 4.74 17.31 8.98
N LYS A 11 3.44 16.98 8.86
CA LYS A 11 2.32 17.72 9.47
C LYS A 11 2.16 19.20 9.03
N LEU A 12 2.88 19.63 7.99
CA LEU A 12 2.87 21.02 7.52
C LEU A 12 2.14 21.18 6.19
N ILE A 13 2.27 20.20 5.30
CA ILE A 13 1.68 20.26 3.96
C ILE A 13 0.66 19.13 3.83
N HIS A 14 -0.59 19.52 3.64
CA HIS A 14 -1.69 18.59 3.37
C HIS A 14 -1.85 18.40 1.87
N VAL A 15 -1.98 17.13 1.47
CA VAL A 15 -2.09 16.71 0.07
C VAL A 15 -3.12 15.61 -0.01
N VAL A 16 -4.10 15.76 -0.89
CA VAL A 16 -4.98 14.65 -1.23
C VAL A 16 -4.30 13.84 -2.34
N VAL A 17 -3.99 12.59 -2.06
CA VAL A 17 -3.39 11.66 -3.02
C VAL A 17 -4.36 10.53 -3.34
N LYS A 18 -4.29 10.03 -4.57
CA LYS A 18 -5.05 8.85 -4.95
C LYS A 18 -4.20 7.63 -4.66
N VAL A 19 -4.72 6.72 -3.83
CA VAL A 19 -4.07 5.47 -3.46
C VAL A 19 -4.83 4.32 -4.10
N THR A 20 -4.10 3.51 -4.85
CA THR A 20 -4.62 2.28 -5.47
C THR A 20 -3.96 1.08 -4.82
N TRP A 21 -4.79 0.22 -4.24
CA TRP A 21 -4.39 -1.07 -3.69
C TRP A 21 -4.68 -2.16 -4.71
N GLU A 22 -3.63 -2.82 -5.17
CA GLU A 22 -3.70 -4.00 -6.03
C GLU A 22 -3.34 -5.24 -5.21
N ILE A 23 -4.38 -5.98 -4.85
CA ILE A 23 -4.24 -7.27 -4.17
C ILE A 23 -4.35 -8.37 -5.22
N ARG A 24 -3.38 -9.27 -5.23
CA ARG A 24 -3.32 -10.41 -6.14
C ARG A 24 -3.04 -11.68 -5.35
N LEU A 25 -3.73 -12.75 -5.72
CA LEU A 25 -3.45 -14.10 -5.25
C LEU A 25 -2.94 -14.89 -6.45
N ILE A 26 -1.69 -15.34 -6.40
CA ILE A 26 -1.06 -16.08 -7.50
C ILE A 26 -0.91 -17.53 -7.06
N SER A 27 -1.62 -18.45 -7.71
CA SER A 27 -1.50 -19.88 -7.43
C SER A 27 -0.07 -20.35 -7.72
N ILE A 28 0.58 -21.00 -6.75
CA ILE A 28 1.89 -21.65 -6.94
C ILE A 28 1.68 -23.16 -7.14
N SER A 29 0.80 -23.76 -6.34
CA SER A 29 0.48 -25.18 -6.41
C SER A 29 -1.02 -25.42 -6.10
N LYS A 30 -1.42 -26.68 -5.91
CA LYS A 30 -2.79 -27.02 -5.50
C LYS A 30 -3.15 -26.47 -4.11
N ASP A 31 -2.16 -26.40 -3.22
CA ASP A 31 -2.36 -26.06 -1.81
C ASP A 31 -1.62 -24.77 -1.39
N GLU A 32 -0.88 -24.16 -2.31
CA GLU A 32 -0.11 -22.94 -2.03
C GLU A 32 -0.45 -21.81 -3.00
N CYS A 33 -0.56 -20.61 -2.44
CA CYS A 33 -0.72 -19.39 -3.19
C CYS A 33 0.17 -18.29 -2.62
N LYS A 34 0.67 -17.44 -3.51
CA LYS A 34 1.37 -16.21 -3.15
C LYS A 34 0.38 -15.08 -3.03
N PHE A 35 0.28 -14.53 -1.83
CA PHE A 35 -0.40 -13.26 -1.61
C PHE A 35 0.55 -12.11 -1.97
N GLN A 36 0.11 -11.23 -2.86
CA GLN A 36 0.86 -10.04 -3.25
C GLN A 36 -0.04 -8.81 -3.09
N ASN A 37 0.45 -7.83 -2.34
CA ASN A 37 -0.18 -6.53 -2.21
C ASN A 37 0.74 -5.45 -2.78
N THR A 38 0.23 -4.63 -3.68
CA THR A 38 0.97 -3.51 -4.29
C THR A 38 0.19 -2.22 -4.10
N VAL A 39 0.87 -1.20 -3.57
CA VAL A 39 0.30 0.11 -3.30
C VAL A 39 0.86 1.10 -4.30
N LEU A 40 -0.02 1.68 -5.11
CA LEU A 40 0.30 2.76 -6.02
C LEU A 40 -0.23 4.07 -5.44
N VAL A 41 0.65 5.07 -5.32
CA VAL A 41 0.29 6.42 -4.85
C VAL A 41 0.46 7.39 -6.01
N GLU A 42 -0.63 8.04 -6.40
CA GLU A 42 -0.66 9.05 -7.46
C GLU A 42 -0.83 10.44 -6.83
N HIS A 43 0.17 11.29 -7.03
CA HIS A 43 0.16 12.69 -6.58
C HIS A 43 -0.52 13.59 -7.61
N PRO A 44 -1.19 14.67 -7.17
CA PRO A 44 -1.94 15.57 -8.06
C PRO A 44 -1.04 16.32 -9.06
N ASN A 45 0.24 16.52 -8.74
CA ASN A 45 1.20 17.15 -9.63
C ASN A 45 2.65 16.71 -9.34
N PHE A 46 3.54 17.01 -10.28
CA PHE A 46 4.94 16.56 -10.24
C PHE A 46 5.75 17.14 -9.07
N ILE A 47 5.49 18.40 -8.69
CA ILE A 47 6.17 19.03 -7.55
C ILE A 47 5.85 18.29 -6.25
N MET A 48 4.58 17.93 -6.04
CA MET A 48 4.17 17.16 -4.86
C MET A 48 4.74 15.75 -4.84
N LYS A 49 4.94 15.13 -6.02
CA LYS A 49 5.65 13.86 -6.13
C LYS A 49 7.11 13.99 -5.66
N ILE A 50 7.81 15.05 -6.08
CA ILE A 50 9.19 15.33 -5.62
C ILE A 50 9.21 15.58 -4.11
N MET A 51 8.35 16.44 -3.59
CA MET A 51 8.27 16.75 -2.16
C MET A 51 7.97 15.51 -1.32
N SER A 52 7.06 14.66 -1.78
CA SER A 52 6.75 13.38 -1.13
C SER A 52 7.93 12.41 -1.17
N ALA A 53 8.73 12.40 -2.24
CA ALA A 53 9.93 11.58 -2.33
C ALA A 53 11.03 12.07 -1.38
N LEU A 54 11.25 13.39 -1.32
CA LEU A 54 12.20 14.02 -0.40
C LEU A 54 11.81 13.80 1.07
N ALA A 55 10.51 13.81 1.38
CA ALA A 55 9.98 13.49 2.70
C ALA A 55 9.95 11.98 3.01
N LEU A 56 10.61 11.15 2.20
CA LEU A 56 10.67 9.69 2.35
C LEU A 56 9.30 8.99 2.31
N GLY A 57 8.26 9.62 1.75
CA GLY A 57 6.90 9.06 1.71
C GLY A 57 6.85 7.68 1.06
N GLY A 58 7.59 7.48 -0.04
CA GLY A 58 7.68 6.17 -0.69
C GLY A 58 8.32 5.08 0.18
N TYR A 59 9.31 5.44 1.00
CA TYR A 59 9.95 4.49 1.94
C TYR A 59 8.97 4.06 3.04
N PHE A 60 8.25 5.00 3.65
CA PHE A 60 7.26 4.69 4.68
C PHE A 60 6.12 3.82 4.16
N VAL A 61 5.59 4.13 2.96
CA VAL A 61 4.55 3.31 2.33
C VAL A 61 5.06 1.90 2.05
N ARG A 62 6.29 1.75 1.53
CA ARG A 62 6.87 0.43 1.28
C ARG A 62 7.04 -0.35 2.59
N LYS A 63 7.64 0.26 3.61
CA LYS A 63 7.87 -0.39 4.90
C LYS A 63 6.56 -0.84 5.56
N HIS A 64 5.55 0.04 5.59
CA HIS A 64 4.25 -0.31 6.13
C HIS A 64 3.60 -1.46 5.34
N ASN A 65 3.70 -1.43 4.00
CA ASN A 65 3.19 -2.53 3.18
C ASN A 65 3.92 -3.86 3.44
N GLU A 66 5.24 -3.83 3.62
CA GLU A 66 6.04 -5.02 3.99
C GLU A 66 5.64 -5.60 5.34
N GLU A 67 5.30 -4.75 6.31
CA GLU A 67 4.86 -5.16 7.65
C GLU A 67 3.40 -5.69 7.66
N GLU A 68 2.47 -5.02 6.98
CA GLU A 68 1.04 -5.36 7.01
C GLU A 68 0.64 -6.50 6.06
N THR A 69 1.32 -6.66 4.92
CA THR A 69 0.99 -7.70 3.92
C THR A 69 0.94 -9.12 4.51
N PRO A 70 1.93 -9.60 5.28
CA PRO A 70 1.87 -10.94 5.87
C PRO A 70 0.76 -11.07 6.92
N LEU A 71 0.53 -10.04 7.73
CA LEU A 71 -0.53 -10.01 8.74
C LEU A 71 -1.92 -10.07 8.10
N PHE A 72 -2.11 -9.36 6.99
CA PHE A 72 -3.35 -9.41 6.22
C PHE A 72 -3.58 -10.80 5.62
N ALA A 73 -2.54 -11.42 5.04
CA ALA A 73 -2.62 -12.77 4.50
C ALA A 73 -2.98 -13.81 5.58
N GLU A 74 -2.36 -13.73 6.77
CA GLU A 74 -2.67 -14.60 7.90
C GLU A 74 -4.12 -14.43 8.38
N ASN A 75 -4.58 -13.19 8.52
CA ASN A 75 -5.96 -12.90 8.91
C ASN A 75 -6.98 -13.44 7.89
N LEU A 76 -6.67 -13.36 6.60
CA LEU A 76 -7.51 -13.89 5.53
C LEU A 76 -7.60 -15.42 5.61
N TYR A 77 -6.47 -16.09 5.85
CA TYR A 77 -6.43 -17.54 6.06
C TYR A 77 -7.27 -17.95 7.28
N LYS A 78 -7.03 -17.33 8.44
CA LYS A 78 -7.77 -17.62 9.68
C LYS A 78 -9.26 -17.44 9.51
N ARG A 79 -9.73 -16.34 8.89
CA ARG A 79 -11.17 -16.10 8.69
C ARG A 79 -11.85 -17.05 7.72
N THR A 80 -11.10 -17.67 6.81
CA THR A 80 -11.67 -18.52 5.77
C THR A 80 -11.68 -19.99 6.18
N PHE A 81 -10.69 -20.40 6.97
CA PHE A 81 -10.44 -21.82 7.27
C PHE A 81 -10.40 -22.17 8.77
N SER A 82 -10.50 -21.21 9.71
CA SER A 82 -10.83 -21.48 11.13
C SER A 82 -12.31 -21.33 11.37
#